data_AF-A0A7V8FG35-F1
#
_entry.id   AF-A0A7V8FG35-F1
#
_cell.length_a   1.000
_cell.length_b   1.000
_cell.length_c   1.000
_cell.angle_alpha   90.00
_cell.angle_beta   90.00
_cell.angle_gamma   90.00
#
_symmetry.space_group_name_H-M   'P 1'
#
loop_
_entity.id
_entity.type
_entity.pdbx_description
1 polymer ?
#
loop_
_entity_poly.entity_id
_entity_poly.type
_entity_poly.pdbx_seq_one_letter_code
_entity_poly.pdbx_strand_id
1 'polypeptide(L)' 'MPGTDRWYIVYHRRPLGDTARNHRVTAIDRMQFDAQGHILPITMTHEGVAADPLP' A
#
# COMPACT_ATOMS: atom_id res chain seq x y z
N MET A 1 -3.91 3.99 -11.52
CA MET A 1 -3.44 3.89 -12.92
C MET A 1 -3.90 5.11 -13.68
N PRO A 2 -3.13 5.62 -14.67
CA PRO A 2 -3.55 6.78 -15.46
C PRO A 2 -4.96 6.56 -16.03
N GLY A 3 -5.86 7.50 -15.80
CA GLY A 3 -7.26 7.41 -16.26
C GLY A 3 -8.17 6.46 -15.45
N THR A 4 -7.72 5.93 -14.31
CA THR A 4 -8.54 5.07 -13.43
C THR A 4 -8.62 5.63 -12.02
N ASP A 5 -9.68 5.30 -11.29
CA ASP A 5 -9.79 5.56 -9.85
C ASP A 5 -9.11 4.47 -8.99
N ARG A 6 -7.87 4.11 -9.35
CA ARG A 6 -7.08 3.10 -8.65
C ARG A 6 -5.84 3.75 -8.06
N TRP A 7 -5.83 3.83 -6.74
CA TRP A 7 -4.77 4.43 -5.95
C TRP A 7 -4.07 3.39 -5.08
N TYR A 8 -2.76 3.59 -4.95
CA TYR A 8 -1.87 2.71 -4.21
C TYR A 8 -1.00 3.56 -3.30
N ILE A 9 -0.73 3.08 -2.10
CA ILE A 9 0.32 3.61 -1.24
C ILE A 9 1.52 2.66 -1.30
N VAL A 10 2.71 3.22 -1.53
CA VAL A 10 3.97 2.49 -1.45
C VAL A 10 4.68 2.97 -0.20
N TYR A 11 5.03 2.05 0.68
CA TYR A 11 5.63 2.35 1.99
C TYR A 11 6.66 1.29 2.37
N HIS A 12 7.32 1.48 3.50
CA HIS A 12 8.21 0.48 4.07
C HIS A 12 7.70 0.03 5.43
N ARG A 13 7.88 -1.26 5.76
CA ARG A 13 7.58 -1.83 7.07
C ARG A 13 8.74 -2.66 7.60
N ARG A 14 8.75 -2.89 8.91
CA ARG A 14 9.66 -3.86 9.53
C ARG A 14 9.00 -5.24 9.56
N PRO A 15 9.71 -6.32 9.22
CA PRO A 15 9.20 -7.66 9.43
C PRO A 15 8.87 -7.91 10.90
N LEU A 16 7.76 -8.60 11.16
CA LEU A 16 7.39 -9.00 12.52
C LEU A 16 8.43 -9.97 13.09
N GLY A 17 8.82 -9.76 14.34
CA GLY A 17 9.82 -10.60 15.03
C GLY A 17 11.28 -10.25 14.73
N ASP A 18 11.54 -9.29 13.84
CA ASP A 18 12.91 -8.89 13.52
C ASP A 18 13.47 -7.83 14.48
N THR A 19 14.70 -8.04 14.93
CA THR A 19 15.44 -7.19 15.86
C THR A 19 16.45 -6.28 15.17
N ALA A 20 16.75 -6.51 13.88
CA ALA A 20 17.69 -5.67 13.14
C ALA A 20 17.12 -4.26 12.93
N ARG A 21 17.90 -3.23 13.31
CA ARG A 21 17.46 -1.82 13.27
C ARG A 21 17.10 -1.34 11.86
N ASN A 22 17.79 -1.85 10.85
CA ASN A 22 17.74 -1.30 9.50
C ASN A 22 16.99 -2.18 8.49
N HIS A 23 16.47 -3.34 8.92
CA HIS A 23 15.77 -4.24 8.03
C HIS A 23 14.36 -3.71 7.77
N ARG A 24 14.14 -3.32 6.52
CA ARG A 24 12.89 -2.77 6.01
C ARG A 24 12.54 -3.51 4.73
N VAL A 25 11.24 -3.70 4.53
CA VAL A 25 10.70 -4.27 3.29
C VAL A 25 9.75 -3.27 2.66
N THR A 26 9.81 -3.15 1.33
CA THR A 26 8.83 -2.39 0.55
C THR A 26 7.49 -3.11 0.58
N ALA A 27 6.42 -2.37 0.78
CA ALA A 27 5.04 -2.87 0.78
C ALA A 27 4.16 -1.93 -0.06
N ILE A 28 3.09 -2.50 -0.61
CA ILE A 28 2.13 -1.79 -1.45
C ILE A 28 0.73 -2.25 -1.07
N ASP A 29 -0.15 -1.31 -0.74
CA ASP A 29 -1.55 -1.57 -0.40
C ASP A 29 -2.48 -0.59 -1.12
N ARG A 30 -3.79 -0.91 -1.15
CA ARG A 30 -4.82 -0.04 -1.71
C ARG A 30 -4.97 1.23 -0.86
N MET A 31 -5.09 2.36 -1.54
CA MET A 31 -5.50 3.62 -0.93
C MET A 31 -6.88 4.00 -1.49
N GLN A 32 -7.76 4.48 -0.63
CA GLN A 32 -9.12 4.87 -0.98
C GLN A 32 -9.43 6.25 -0.40
N PHE A 33 -10.33 6.97 -1.04
CA PHE A 33 -10.82 8.25 -0.59
C PHE A 33 -12.26 8.13 -0.10
N ASP A 34 -12.63 8.90 0.90
CA ASP A 34 -14.03 9.10 1.27
C ASP A 34 -14.74 10.05 0.27
N ALA A 35 -16.05 10.23 0.45
CA ALA A 35 -16.84 11.11 -0.41
C ALA A 35 -16.49 12.61 -0.30
N GLN A 36 -15.69 13.00 0.71
CA GLN A 36 -15.19 14.36 0.90
C GLN A 36 -13.76 14.52 0.34
N GLY A 37 -13.16 13.45 -0.17
CA GLY A 37 -11.82 13.44 -0.73
C GLY A 37 -10.70 13.22 0.29
N HIS A 38 -11.01 12.81 1.53
CA HIS A 38 -9.98 12.44 2.51
C HIS A 38 -9.53 11.00 2.29
N ILE A 39 -8.26 10.71 2.60
CA ILE A 39 -7.72 9.36 2.55
C ILE A 39 -8.29 8.54 3.73
N LEU A 40 -8.87 7.38 3.42
CA LEU A 40 -9.28 6.41 4.43
C LEU A 40 -8.05 5.75 5.08
N PRO A 41 -8.15 5.31 6.35
CA PRO A 41 -7.06 4.57 7.01
C PRO A 41 -6.59 3.38 6.17
N ILE A 42 -5.26 3.27 6.02
CA ILE A 42 -4.66 2.18 5.25
C ILE A 42 -4.79 0.87 6.00
N THR A 43 -5.31 -0.16 5.32
CA THR A 43 -5.27 -1.54 5.79
C THR A 43 -3.99 -2.19 5.28
N MET A 44 -3.04 -2.44 6.18
CA MET A 44 -1.78 -3.12 5.83
C MET A 44 -2.02 -4.62 5.65
N THR A 45 -1.59 -5.18 4.52
CA THR A 45 -1.74 -6.61 4.22
C THR A 45 -0.39 -7.32 4.08
N HIS A 46 -0.40 -8.66 4.17
CA HIS A 46 0.79 -9.45 3.88
C HIS A 46 0.97 -9.68 2.37
N GLU A 47 -0.16 -9.81 1.67
CA GLU A 47 -0.28 -10.18 0.26
C GLU A 47 -0.03 -9.00 -0.69
N GLY A 48 -0.29 -7.77 -0.23
CA GLY A 48 -0.22 -6.56 -1.03
C GLY A 48 -1.36 -6.48 -2.05
N VAL A 49 -1.08 -5.87 -3.21
CA VAL A 49 -2.07 -5.70 -4.28
C VAL A 49 -1.91 -6.72 -5.40
N ALA A 50 -3.03 -7.14 -5.99
CA ALA A 50 -3.03 -7.95 -7.20
C ALA A 50 -2.37 -7.20 -8.38
N ALA A 51 -1.85 -7.95 -9.35
CA ALA A 51 -1.29 -7.39 -10.57
C ALA A 51 -2.31 -6.47 -11.28
N ASP A 52 -1.86 -5.27 -11.64
CA ASP A 52 -2.66 -4.26 -12.34
C ASP A 52 -1.93 -3.84 -13.62
N PRO A 53 -2.02 -4.63 -14.70
CA PRO A 53 -1.30 -4.37 -15.94
C PRO A 53 -1.80 -3.10 -16.62
N LEU A 54 -0.89 -2.43 -17.33
CA LEU A 54 -1.25 -1.32 -18.22
C LEU A 54 -2.03 -1.86 -19.44
N PRO A 55 -2.95 -1.07 -20.01
CA PRO A 55 -3.59 -1.40 -21.28
C PRO A 55 -2.59 -1.63 -22.42
#